data_AF-A0A3E0E045-F1
#
_entry.id   AF-A0A3E0E045-F1
#
_cell.length_a   1.000
_cell.length_b   1.000
_cell.length_c   1.000
_cell.angle_alpha   90.00
_cell.angle_beta   90.00
_cell.angle_gamma   90.00
#
_symmetry.space_group_name_H-M   'P 1'
#
loop_
_entity.id
_entity.type
_entity.pdbx_description
1 polymer ?
#
loop_
_entity_poly.entity_id
_entity_poly.type
_entity_poly.pdbx_seq_one_letter_code
_entity_poly.pdbx_strand_id
1 'polypeptide(L)'
;MRYDDRQSFYDVMQVCVNGHLITDNYYTSPEFRKSFCTSCGEKTITTCPNCNKELKGDYHVPGVVDLSFSRTPVPEICEYCGKDFPWKSKKKKIAESAKSLNPDNIFIINQICERFHLVTKQLRQRYNNRETLDIQDEYDVQNLLHSLLVLYFDDIRPEEWIPSYAGSSKRSDFLLKDENIIIEVKKTRKNLKAKELGEQLIIDIANYKKHPNCKVLYCFVYDPEGYIANPKGIENDLNSNEDKFKVIVKIIPKGH
;
A
#
# COMPACT_ATOMS: atom_id res chain seq x y z
N MET A 1 16.74 1.36 -46.94
CA MET A 1 17.92 2.19 -47.23
C MET A 1 19.15 1.41 -46.81
N ARG A 2 20.16 1.27 -47.68
CA ARG A 2 21.44 0.62 -47.33
C ARG A 2 22.23 1.62 -46.50
N TYR A 3 22.62 1.25 -45.28
CA TYR A 3 23.50 2.06 -44.43
C TYR A 3 24.89 2.15 -45.11
N ASP A 4 25.51 3.34 -45.08
CA ASP A 4 26.87 3.56 -45.57
C ASP A 4 27.84 2.94 -44.55
N ASP A 5 28.63 1.94 -44.96
CA ASP A 5 29.50 1.10 -44.12
C ASP A 5 30.65 1.86 -43.43
N ARG A 6 30.63 3.20 -43.42
CA ARG A 6 31.70 4.08 -42.92
C ARG A 6 31.29 5.02 -41.79
N GLN A 7 30.04 5.02 -41.34
CA GLN A 7 29.60 5.83 -40.20
C GLN A 7 28.98 4.98 -39.09
N SER A 8 29.36 5.29 -37.85
CA SER A 8 28.72 4.70 -36.67
C SER A 8 27.25 5.11 -36.60
N PHE A 9 26.37 4.19 -36.23
CA PHE A 9 24.93 4.41 -36.24
C PHE A 9 24.24 3.72 -35.07
N TYR A 10 23.03 4.18 -34.74
CA TYR A 10 22.16 3.45 -33.82
C TYR A 10 21.22 2.56 -34.63
N ASP A 11 21.11 1.30 -34.25
CA ASP A 11 20.02 0.44 -34.71
C ASP A 11 18.72 0.84 -33.97
N VAL A 12 17.66 0.11 -34.23
CA VAL A 12 16.36 0.27 -33.59
C VAL A 12 16.14 -0.89 -32.63
N MET A 13 15.62 -0.59 -31.44
CA MET A 13 15.18 -1.63 -30.52
C MET A 13 13.71 -2.00 -30.75
N GLN A 14 13.40 -3.26 -30.50
CA GLN A 14 12.05 -3.80 -30.42
C GLN A 14 11.72 -4.15 -28.97
N VAL A 15 10.66 -3.55 -28.44
CA VAL A 15 10.25 -3.69 -27.03
C VAL A 15 8.76 -4.04 -26.99
N CYS A 16 8.33 -4.87 -26.05
CA CYS A 16 6.90 -5.10 -25.86
C CYS A 16 6.22 -3.95 -25.12
N VAL A 17 4.89 -3.81 -25.27
CA VAL A 17 4.14 -2.74 -24.56
C VAL A 17 4.16 -2.87 -23.02
N ASN A 18 4.69 -3.98 -22.49
CA ASN A 18 5.00 -4.16 -21.06
C ASN A 18 6.47 -3.85 -20.69
N GLY A 19 7.33 -3.49 -21.64
CA GLY A 19 8.70 -3.04 -21.39
C GLY A 19 9.79 -4.12 -21.45
N HIS A 20 9.48 -5.34 -21.90
CA HIS A 20 10.49 -6.37 -22.15
C HIS A 20 11.20 -6.10 -23.48
N LEU A 21 12.53 -5.95 -23.44
CA LEU A 21 13.38 -5.87 -24.63
C LEU A 21 13.37 -7.22 -25.37
N ILE A 22 13.09 -7.17 -26.68
CA ILE A 22 13.12 -8.34 -27.57
C ILE A 22 14.47 -8.41 -28.28
N THR A 23 14.88 -7.31 -28.89
CA THR A 23 16.18 -7.10 -29.52
C THR A 23 16.46 -5.60 -29.53
N ASP A 24 17.71 -5.21 -29.38
CA ASP A 24 18.22 -3.85 -29.61
C ASP A 24 18.83 -3.68 -31.01
N ASN A 25 18.78 -4.75 -31.81
CA ASN A 25 19.38 -4.88 -33.13
C ASN A 25 18.30 -5.23 -34.18
N TYR A 26 17.26 -4.40 -34.29
CA TYR A 26 16.11 -4.72 -35.13
C TYR A 26 16.51 -4.84 -36.61
N TYR A 27 17.25 -3.90 -37.18
CA TYR A 27 17.60 -3.95 -38.60
C TYR A 27 18.76 -4.90 -38.89
N THR A 28 19.79 -4.92 -38.05
CA THR A 28 21.01 -5.71 -38.25
C THR A 28 20.83 -7.19 -37.95
N SER A 29 19.92 -7.56 -37.04
CA SER A 29 19.66 -8.96 -36.65
C SER A 29 18.16 -9.31 -36.75
N PRO A 30 17.60 -9.42 -37.97
CA PRO A 30 16.17 -9.68 -38.19
C PRO A 30 15.67 -11.01 -37.61
N GLU A 31 16.54 -11.99 -37.42
CA GLU A 31 16.24 -13.32 -36.88
C GLU A 31 15.74 -13.29 -35.43
N PHE A 32 16.06 -12.24 -34.67
CA PHE A 32 15.61 -12.08 -33.29
C PHE A 32 14.29 -11.33 -33.15
N ARG A 33 13.73 -10.81 -34.24
CA ARG A 33 12.46 -10.09 -34.22
C ARG A 33 11.31 -11.00 -33.83
N LYS A 34 10.38 -10.49 -33.04
CA LYS A 34 9.15 -11.22 -32.67
C LYS A 34 7.96 -10.31 -32.74
N SER A 35 6.85 -10.75 -33.34
CA SER A 35 5.60 -9.96 -33.36
C SER A 35 4.97 -9.80 -31.97
N PHE A 36 5.24 -10.76 -31.08
CA PHE A 36 4.75 -10.81 -29.71
C PHE A 36 5.86 -11.19 -28.74
N CYS A 37 5.76 -10.70 -27.51
CA CYS A 37 6.71 -10.99 -26.44
C CYS A 37 6.56 -12.43 -25.94
N THR A 38 7.66 -13.18 -25.88
CA THR A 38 7.65 -14.55 -25.32
C THR A 38 7.54 -14.59 -23.81
N SER A 39 7.81 -13.49 -23.11
CA SER A 39 7.73 -13.43 -21.64
C SER A 39 6.33 -13.09 -21.14
N CYS A 40 5.53 -12.33 -21.91
CA CYS A 40 4.22 -11.85 -21.44
C CYS A 40 3.11 -11.83 -22.50
N GLY A 41 3.35 -12.30 -23.72
CA GLY A 41 2.32 -12.41 -24.79
C GLY A 41 1.91 -11.09 -25.47
N GLU A 42 2.41 -9.95 -25.00
CA GLU A 42 2.00 -8.64 -25.51
C GLU A 42 2.64 -8.26 -26.84
N LYS A 43 1.96 -7.37 -27.57
CA LYS A 43 2.47 -6.82 -28.84
C LYS A 43 3.79 -6.10 -28.65
N THR A 44 4.67 -6.24 -29.65
CA THR A 44 5.94 -5.54 -29.72
C THR A 44 5.83 -4.29 -30.57
N ILE A 45 6.59 -3.25 -30.19
CA ILE A 45 6.68 -1.99 -30.91
C ILE A 45 8.15 -1.64 -31.13
N THR A 46 8.42 -0.94 -32.24
CA THR A 46 9.73 -0.38 -32.59
C THR A 46 9.70 1.14 -32.64
N THR A 47 8.53 1.74 -32.46
CA THR A 47 8.32 3.19 -32.45
C THR A 47 7.57 3.64 -31.21
N CYS A 48 7.74 4.91 -30.85
CA CYS A 48 6.99 5.53 -29.77
C CYS A 48 5.50 5.63 -30.15
N PRO A 49 4.57 5.11 -29.33
CA PRO A 49 3.14 5.20 -29.62
C PRO A 49 2.59 6.64 -29.66
N ASN A 50 3.33 7.61 -29.09
CA ASN A 50 2.88 8.99 -28.97
C ASN A 50 3.36 9.90 -30.11
N CYS A 51 4.56 9.66 -30.66
CA CYS A 51 5.18 10.52 -31.68
C CYS A 51 5.70 9.74 -32.90
N ASN A 52 5.56 8.41 -32.90
CA ASN A 52 5.95 7.49 -33.96
C ASN A 52 7.44 7.49 -34.35
N LYS A 53 8.32 8.08 -33.52
CA LYS A 53 9.77 7.99 -33.70
C LYS A 53 10.29 6.61 -33.27
N GLU A 54 11.27 6.09 -34.00
CA GLU A 54 11.90 4.80 -33.71
C GLU A 54 12.58 4.80 -32.34
N LEU A 55 12.54 3.64 -31.69
CA LEU A 55 13.19 3.43 -30.40
C LEU A 55 14.67 3.17 -30.64
N LYS A 56 15.52 4.04 -30.08
CA LYS A 56 16.97 3.97 -30.23
C LYS A 56 17.52 2.67 -29.64
N GLY A 57 18.09 1.81 -30.48
CA GLY A 57 18.69 0.53 -30.12
C GLY A 57 20.20 0.62 -29.92
N ASP A 58 20.87 -0.47 -30.25
CA ASP A 58 22.31 -0.64 -30.02
C ASP A 58 23.15 0.29 -30.91
N TYR A 59 24.33 0.67 -30.42
CA TYR A 59 25.23 1.57 -31.14
C TYR A 59 26.34 0.79 -31.84
N HIS A 60 26.34 0.85 -33.17
CA HIS A 60 27.29 0.14 -34.01
C HIS A 60 28.45 1.05 -34.41
N VAL A 61 29.68 0.55 -34.22
CA VAL A 61 30.90 1.13 -34.79
C VAL A 61 31.49 0.12 -35.78
N PRO A 62 31.66 0.49 -37.06
CA PRO A 62 32.21 -0.42 -38.06
C PRO A 62 33.55 -1.02 -37.64
N GLY A 63 33.66 -2.36 -37.70
CA GLY A 63 34.88 -3.10 -37.36
C GLY A 63 35.11 -3.32 -35.86
N VAL A 64 34.20 -2.88 -34.99
CA VAL A 64 34.28 -3.10 -33.53
C VAL A 64 33.19 -4.08 -33.11
N VAL A 65 33.55 -5.06 -32.28
CA VAL A 65 32.61 -6.00 -31.66
C VAL A 65 32.59 -5.76 -30.16
N ASP A 66 31.42 -5.43 -29.61
CA ASP A 66 31.24 -5.33 -28.16
C ASP A 66 31.04 -6.73 -27.54
N LEU A 67 31.96 -7.13 -26.65
CA LEU A 67 31.92 -8.40 -25.91
C LEU A 67 31.36 -8.23 -24.48
N SER A 68 30.89 -7.04 -24.12
CA SER A 68 30.34 -6.77 -22.79
C SER A 68 29.00 -7.47 -22.53
N PHE A 69 28.32 -7.94 -23.58
CA PHE A 69 26.95 -8.49 -23.55
C PHE A 69 25.94 -7.54 -22.88
N SER A 70 26.28 -6.26 -22.76
CA SER A 70 25.41 -5.25 -22.17
C SER A 70 24.25 -4.98 -23.11
N ARG A 71 23.03 -5.19 -22.64
CA ARG A 71 21.84 -4.86 -23.43
C ARG A 71 21.51 -3.38 -23.30
N THR A 72 21.05 -2.78 -24.39
CA THR A 72 20.58 -1.40 -24.38
C THR A 72 19.43 -1.24 -23.38
N PRO A 73 19.50 -0.31 -22.42
CA PRO A 73 18.44 -0.13 -21.43
C PRO A 73 17.16 0.36 -22.10
N VAL A 74 16.03 -0.21 -21.71
CA VAL A 74 14.71 0.22 -22.22
C VAL A 74 14.34 1.57 -21.58
N PRO A 75 14.17 2.66 -22.36
CA PRO A 75 13.89 3.98 -21.81
C PRO A 75 12.50 4.05 -21.21
N GLU A 76 12.32 4.79 -20.10
CA GLU A 76 11.00 4.97 -19.49
C GLU A 76 10.23 6.18 -20.06
N ILE A 77 10.96 7.15 -20.62
CA ILE A 77 10.45 8.39 -21.22
C ILE A 77 10.98 8.50 -22.64
N CYS A 78 10.14 8.91 -23.58
CA CYS A 78 10.58 9.15 -24.96
C CYS A 78 11.47 10.41 -25.04
N GLU A 79 12.70 10.27 -25.55
CA GLU A 79 13.63 11.38 -25.73
C GLU A 79 13.12 12.45 -26.72
N TYR A 80 12.26 12.07 -27.66
CA TYR A 80 11.76 12.98 -28.71
C TYR A 80 10.52 13.79 -28.31
N CYS A 81 9.63 13.22 -27.49
CA CYS A 81 8.36 13.88 -27.14
C CYS A 81 8.13 14.07 -25.64
N GLY A 82 9.03 13.56 -24.79
CA GLY A 82 8.97 13.71 -23.33
C GLY A 82 7.84 12.93 -22.64
N LYS A 83 7.02 12.19 -23.38
CA LYS A 83 5.92 11.40 -22.82
C LYS A 83 6.41 10.06 -22.27
N ASP A 84 5.78 9.63 -21.20
CA ASP A 84 5.98 8.30 -20.60
C ASP A 84 5.63 7.19 -21.60
N PHE A 85 6.47 6.17 -21.67
CA PHE A 85 6.13 4.96 -22.40
C PHE A 85 5.05 4.14 -21.66
N PRO A 86 4.27 3.29 -22.36
CA PRO A 86 3.19 2.52 -21.75
C PRO A 86 3.63 1.68 -20.55
N TRP A 87 4.84 1.12 -20.59
CA TRP A 87 5.39 0.30 -19.51
C TRP A 87 5.70 1.09 -18.24
N LYS A 88 6.14 2.35 -18.35
CA LYS A 88 6.36 3.22 -17.18
C LYS A 88 5.03 3.53 -16.48
N SER A 89 4.00 3.86 -17.27
CA SER A 89 2.64 4.09 -16.75
C SER A 89 2.04 2.83 -16.11
N LYS A 90 2.27 1.63 -16.70
CA LYS A 90 1.85 0.36 -16.10
C LYS A 90 2.60 0.06 -14.80
N LYS A 91 3.93 0.20 -14.76
CA LYS A 91 4.73 0.05 -13.53
C LYS A 91 4.24 1.00 -12.43
N LYS A 92 3.96 2.25 -12.79
CA LYS A 92 3.40 3.26 -11.86
C LYS A 92 2.03 2.84 -11.33
N LYS A 93 1.11 2.40 -12.19
CA LYS A 93 -0.20 1.87 -11.75
C LYS A 93 -0.09 0.63 -10.87
N ILE A 94 0.84 -0.29 -11.18
CA ILE A 94 1.09 -1.48 -10.37
C ILE A 94 1.66 -1.08 -9.00
N ALA A 95 2.61 -0.15 -8.94
CA ALA A 95 3.16 0.37 -7.70
C ALA A 95 2.13 1.16 -6.87
N GLU A 96 1.26 1.93 -7.54
CA GLU A 96 0.16 2.67 -6.92
C GLU A 96 -0.91 1.73 -6.37
N SER A 97 -1.23 0.65 -7.09
CA SER A 97 -2.19 -0.38 -6.68
C SER A 97 -1.64 -1.28 -5.56
N ALA A 98 -0.34 -1.60 -5.58
CA ALA A 98 0.33 -2.35 -4.52
C ALA A 98 0.43 -1.52 -3.22
N LYS A 99 0.53 -0.19 -3.33
CA LYS A 99 0.47 0.75 -2.20
C LYS A 99 -0.95 1.04 -1.72
N SER A 100 -2.00 0.74 -2.49
CA SER A 100 -3.35 1.25 -2.17
C SER A 100 -4.18 0.39 -1.23
N LEU A 101 -3.73 -0.79 -0.84
CA LEU A 101 -4.24 -1.62 0.28
C LEU A 101 -3.55 -2.97 0.13
N ASN A 102 -2.43 -3.23 0.81
CA ASN A 102 -1.98 -4.62 0.90
C ASN A 102 -2.97 -5.34 1.84
N PRO A 103 -3.81 -6.29 1.36
CA PRO A 103 -4.70 -7.06 2.23
C PRO A 103 -3.95 -7.70 3.40
N ASP A 104 -2.65 -7.95 3.26
CA ASP A 104 -1.80 -8.48 4.32
C ASP A 104 -1.72 -7.54 5.54
N ASN A 105 -1.63 -6.22 5.37
CA ASN A 105 -1.50 -5.30 6.50
C ASN A 105 -2.79 -5.26 7.31
N ILE A 106 -3.94 -5.18 6.63
CA ILE A 106 -5.25 -5.25 7.28
C ILE A 106 -5.47 -6.63 7.90
N PHE A 107 -5.00 -7.71 7.26
CA PHE A 107 -5.04 -9.05 7.82
C PHE A 107 -4.21 -9.14 9.11
N ILE A 108 -2.99 -8.61 9.14
CA ILE A 108 -2.12 -8.57 10.31
C ILE A 108 -2.79 -7.80 11.45
N ILE A 109 -3.33 -6.61 11.19
CA ILE A 109 -4.04 -5.81 12.20
C ILE A 109 -5.26 -6.59 12.73
N ASN A 110 -6.05 -7.22 11.85
CA ASN A 110 -7.16 -8.08 12.27
C ASN A 110 -6.67 -9.21 13.18
N GLN A 111 -5.59 -9.91 12.84
CA GLN A 111 -5.05 -10.99 13.65
C GLN A 111 -4.59 -10.51 15.03
N ILE A 112 -3.90 -9.37 15.10
CA ILE A 112 -3.47 -8.74 16.36
C ILE A 112 -4.70 -8.41 17.22
N CYS A 113 -5.67 -7.68 16.65
CA CYS A 113 -6.87 -7.25 17.37
C CYS A 113 -7.74 -8.43 17.83
N GLU A 114 -7.98 -9.44 16.98
CA GLU A 114 -8.80 -10.61 17.31
C GLU A 114 -8.17 -11.48 18.42
N ARG A 115 -6.84 -11.50 18.50
CA ARG A 115 -6.10 -12.22 19.56
C ARG A 115 -5.78 -11.36 20.78
N PHE A 116 -6.06 -10.06 20.74
CA PHE A 116 -5.70 -9.12 21.80
C PHE A 116 -6.19 -9.57 23.18
N HIS A 117 -7.45 -9.99 23.29
CA HIS A 117 -8.01 -10.47 24.57
C HIS A 117 -7.34 -11.75 25.10
N LEU A 118 -6.79 -12.60 24.22
CA LEU A 118 -6.02 -13.78 24.64
C LEU A 118 -4.68 -13.36 25.25
N VAL A 119 -4.02 -12.37 24.65
CA VAL A 119 -2.78 -11.79 25.19
C VAL A 119 -3.03 -11.18 26.56
N THR A 120 -4.10 -10.39 26.73
CA THR A 120 -4.42 -9.79 28.05
C THR A 120 -4.70 -10.86 29.12
N LYS A 121 -5.43 -11.94 28.76
CA LYS A 121 -5.62 -13.10 29.65
C LYS A 121 -4.30 -13.78 30.01
N GLN A 122 -3.41 -13.96 29.05
CA GLN A 122 -2.11 -14.59 29.29
C GLN A 122 -1.22 -13.75 30.21
N LEU A 123 -1.22 -12.42 30.06
CA LEU A 123 -0.49 -11.51 30.93
C LEU A 123 -0.95 -11.63 32.40
N ARG A 124 -2.24 -11.87 32.64
CA ARG A 124 -2.79 -12.10 33.99
C ARG A 124 -2.42 -13.47 34.59
N GLN A 125 -1.96 -14.43 33.79
CA GLN A 125 -1.51 -15.74 34.27
C GLN A 125 -0.05 -15.67 34.77
N ARG A 126 0.13 -15.18 35.99
CA ARG A 126 1.45 -14.98 36.60
C ARG A 126 1.73 -16.00 37.69
N TYR A 127 2.96 -16.50 37.73
CA TYR A 127 3.45 -17.28 38.88
C TYR A 127 3.49 -16.41 40.14
N ASN A 128 3.01 -16.95 41.26
CA ASN A 128 3.10 -16.34 42.59
C ASN A 128 2.48 -14.92 42.69
N ASN A 129 1.34 -14.69 42.03
CA ASN A 129 0.57 -13.44 42.08
C ASN A 129 1.40 -12.17 41.83
N ARG A 130 2.43 -12.28 40.99
CA ARG A 130 3.25 -11.12 40.60
C ARG A 130 2.42 -10.09 39.83
N GLU A 131 2.76 -8.82 40.01
CA GLU A 131 2.20 -7.73 39.23
C GLU A 131 2.42 -7.94 37.72
N THR A 132 1.49 -7.39 36.94
CA THR A 132 1.47 -7.41 35.47
C THR A 132 0.85 -6.12 34.95
N LEU A 133 0.97 -5.89 33.64
CA LEU A 133 0.16 -4.89 32.95
C LEU A 133 -1.32 -5.31 33.02
N ASP A 134 -2.14 -4.49 33.67
CA ASP A 134 -3.59 -4.67 33.71
C ASP A 134 -4.26 -3.62 32.83
N ILE A 135 -5.27 -4.04 32.06
CA ILE A 135 -5.93 -3.18 31.07
C ILE A 135 -7.14 -2.50 31.72
N GLN A 136 -6.95 -1.28 32.25
CA GLN A 136 -7.98 -0.53 32.96
C GLN A 136 -8.72 0.42 32.03
N ASP A 137 -7.99 1.15 31.18
CA ASP A 137 -8.53 2.17 30.29
C ASP A 137 -8.04 2.07 28.83
N GLU A 138 -8.38 3.07 28.03
CA GLU A 138 -8.00 3.17 26.62
C GLU A 138 -6.48 3.29 26.41
N TYR A 139 -5.79 3.97 27.32
CA TYR A 139 -4.34 4.14 27.23
C TYR A 139 -3.60 2.82 27.49
N ASP A 140 -4.10 1.98 28.40
CA ASP A 140 -3.52 0.64 28.59
C ASP A 140 -3.71 -0.25 27.35
N VAL A 141 -4.89 -0.15 26.70
CA VAL A 141 -5.14 -0.84 25.42
C VAL A 141 -4.16 -0.36 24.37
N GLN A 142 -3.96 0.96 24.26
CA GLN A 142 -3.00 1.55 23.33
C GLN A 142 -1.57 1.05 23.60
N ASN A 143 -1.10 1.07 24.85
CA ASN A 143 0.25 0.62 25.20
C ASN A 143 0.49 -0.83 24.79
N LEU A 144 -0.43 -1.74 25.12
CA LEU A 144 -0.30 -3.13 24.73
C LEU A 144 -0.41 -3.30 23.22
N LEU A 145 -1.37 -2.62 22.57
CA LEU A 145 -1.56 -2.73 21.12
C LEU A 145 -0.32 -2.25 20.36
N HIS A 146 0.27 -1.13 20.78
CA HIS A 146 1.50 -0.60 20.19
C HIS A 146 2.62 -1.65 20.27
N SER A 147 2.81 -2.30 21.41
CA SER A 147 3.84 -3.34 21.57
C SER A 147 3.65 -4.54 20.63
N LEU A 148 2.42 -4.80 20.17
CA LEU A 148 2.12 -5.85 19.20
C LEU A 148 2.28 -5.35 17.75
N LEU A 149 1.95 -4.09 17.49
CA LEU A 149 2.08 -3.47 16.17
C LEU A 149 3.55 -3.33 15.74
N VAL A 150 4.47 -2.99 16.66
CA VAL A 150 5.92 -2.86 16.36
C VAL A 150 6.55 -4.16 15.86
N LEU A 151 5.88 -5.30 16.00
CA LEU A 151 6.34 -6.57 15.44
C LEU A 151 6.24 -6.63 13.91
N TYR A 152 5.41 -5.77 13.31
CA TYR A 152 5.05 -5.83 11.89
C TYR A 152 5.14 -4.50 11.15
N PHE A 153 5.17 -3.37 11.87
CA PHE A 153 5.15 -2.02 11.27
C PHE A 153 6.32 -1.19 11.82
N ASP A 154 7.08 -0.56 10.91
CA ASP A 154 8.29 0.20 11.24
C ASP A 154 8.00 1.67 11.63
N ASP A 155 7.07 2.35 10.92
CA ASP A 155 6.75 3.77 11.12
C ASP A 155 5.36 3.95 11.77
N ILE A 156 5.29 3.69 13.07
CA ILE A 156 4.09 3.89 13.91
C ILE A 156 4.21 5.25 14.60
N ARG A 157 3.44 6.23 14.12
CA ARG A 157 3.46 7.58 14.66
C ARG A 157 2.25 7.83 15.55
N PRO A 158 2.44 8.43 16.72
CA PRO A 158 1.37 9.13 17.41
C PRO A 158 1.31 10.56 16.83
N GLU A 159 0.99 10.73 15.53
CA GLU A 159 1.21 11.99 14.78
C GLU A 159 0.20 13.12 15.07
N GLU A 160 0.60 14.30 14.57
CA GLU A 160 0.29 15.70 14.86
C GLU A 160 -1.08 16.24 14.42
N TRP A 161 -1.39 17.41 15.00
CA TRP A 161 -2.51 18.30 14.74
C TRP A 161 -3.01 18.32 13.28
N ILE A 162 -4.26 17.94 13.07
CA ILE A 162 -5.04 18.36 11.89
C ILE A 162 -5.23 19.88 12.00
N PRO A 163 -5.00 20.70 10.94
CA PRO A 163 -5.32 22.12 10.96
C PRO A 163 -6.79 22.29 11.39
N SER A 164 -7.00 22.95 12.52
CA SER A 164 -8.30 23.08 13.17
C SER A 164 -9.38 23.57 12.20
N TYR A 165 -10.32 22.71 11.88
CA TYR A 165 -11.63 23.12 11.42
C TYR A 165 -12.63 22.56 12.43
N ALA A 166 -13.23 23.47 13.23
CA ALA A 166 -14.13 23.23 14.37
C ALA A 166 -13.51 23.11 15.78
N GLY A 167 -12.30 23.64 16.01
CA GLY A 167 -11.87 24.05 17.36
C GLY A 167 -11.47 22.94 18.34
N SER A 168 -11.33 21.69 17.89
CA SER A 168 -10.65 20.65 18.69
C SER A 168 -9.61 19.93 17.83
N SER A 169 -8.37 19.93 18.29
CA SER A 169 -7.33 19.07 17.74
C SER A 169 -7.46 17.69 18.35
N LYS A 170 -7.99 16.75 17.58
CA LYS A 170 -8.02 15.36 18.02
C LYS A 170 -6.75 14.66 17.53
N ARG A 171 -5.94 14.18 18.48
CA ARG A 171 -4.77 13.35 18.21
C ARG A 171 -5.26 11.94 17.89
N SER A 172 -4.79 11.34 16.80
CA SER A 172 -5.07 9.92 16.54
C SER A 172 -4.23 9.03 17.45
N ASP A 173 -4.77 7.87 17.81
CA ASP A 173 -4.05 6.93 18.67
C ASP A 173 -2.82 6.34 17.95
N PHE A 174 -3.00 5.84 16.72
CA PHE A 174 -1.88 5.40 15.87
C PHE A 174 -2.07 5.78 14.40
N LEU A 175 -1.02 6.30 13.78
CA LEU A 175 -0.87 6.41 12.33
C LEU A 175 0.25 5.48 11.87
N LEU A 176 -0.11 4.47 11.08
CA LEU A 176 0.83 3.65 10.32
C LEU A 176 1.12 4.39 9.01
N LYS A 177 2.25 5.13 9.00
CA LYS A 177 2.48 6.20 8.02
C LYS A 177 2.63 5.67 6.60
N ASP A 178 3.42 4.62 6.44
CA ASP A 178 3.71 4.03 5.13
C ASP A 178 2.49 3.32 4.55
N GLU A 179 1.64 2.80 5.43
CA GLU A 179 0.42 2.07 5.10
C GLU A 179 -0.79 2.97 4.88
N ASN A 180 -0.72 4.25 5.29
CA ASN A 180 -1.85 5.19 5.30
C ASN A 180 -3.07 4.65 6.09
N ILE A 181 -2.80 3.98 7.21
CA ILE A 181 -3.80 3.41 8.10
C ILE A 181 -3.79 4.19 9.41
N ILE A 182 -4.95 4.69 9.84
CA ILE A 182 -5.15 5.22 11.19
C ILE A 182 -5.85 4.14 12.00
N ILE A 183 -5.33 3.85 13.20
CA ILE A 183 -5.99 3.00 14.19
C ILE A 183 -6.51 3.91 15.31
N GLU A 184 -7.83 3.91 15.49
CA GLU A 184 -8.51 4.56 16.63
C GLU A 184 -8.88 3.47 17.64
N VAL A 185 -8.50 3.66 18.90
CA VAL A 185 -8.72 2.71 19.99
C VAL A 185 -9.85 3.22 20.89
N LYS A 186 -10.74 2.31 21.27
CA LYS A 186 -11.73 2.53 22.33
C LYS A 186 -11.70 1.39 23.32
N LYS A 187 -12.02 1.69 24.58
CA LYS A 187 -12.30 0.69 25.61
C LYS A 187 -13.64 1.01 26.23
N THR A 188 -14.54 0.05 26.20
CA THR A 188 -15.84 0.23 26.83
C THR A 188 -15.68 0.35 28.35
N ARG A 189 -16.67 1.01 28.94
CA ARG A 189 -16.78 1.22 30.38
C ARG A 189 -18.23 1.53 30.71
N LYS A 190 -18.53 1.64 32.00
CA LYS A 190 -19.90 1.91 32.51
C LYS A 190 -20.63 3.04 31.78
N ASN A 191 -19.91 4.09 31.37
CA ASN A 191 -20.46 5.29 30.71
C ASN A 191 -20.16 5.37 29.20
N LEU A 192 -19.58 4.33 28.60
CA LEU A 192 -19.30 4.26 27.16
C LEU A 192 -19.85 2.92 26.63
N LYS A 193 -21.16 2.90 26.35
CA LYS A 193 -21.87 1.72 25.84
C LYS A 193 -22.16 1.91 24.35
N ALA A 194 -22.97 1.03 23.78
CA ALA A 194 -23.27 0.98 22.35
C ALA A 194 -23.62 2.35 21.72
N LYS A 195 -24.49 3.14 22.38
CA LYS A 195 -24.94 4.43 21.86
C LYS A 195 -23.80 5.45 21.86
N GLU A 196 -23.17 5.66 23.02
CA GLU A 196 -22.09 6.65 23.17
C GLU A 196 -20.87 6.28 22.32
N LEU A 197 -20.58 4.98 22.18
CA LEU A 197 -19.54 4.48 21.30
C LEU A 197 -19.85 4.81 19.83
N GLY A 198 -21.06 4.52 19.37
CA GLY A 198 -21.47 4.82 17.99
C GLY A 198 -21.35 6.31 17.67
N GLU A 199 -21.82 7.17 18.57
CA GLU A 199 -21.70 8.63 18.42
C GLU A 199 -20.24 9.08 18.30
N GLN A 200 -19.33 8.55 19.13
CA GLN A 200 -17.90 8.86 19.05
C GLN A 200 -17.28 8.37 17.73
N LEU A 201 -17.56 7.12 17.33
CA LEU A 201 -17.00 6.55 16.11
C LEU A 201 -17.48 7.27 14.85
N ILE A 202 -18.72 7.75 14.81
CA ILE A 202 -19.24 8.56 13.70
C ILE A 202 -18.46 9.88 13.58
N ILE A 203 -18.16 10.53 14.70
CA ILE A 203 -17.34 11.75 14.73
C ILE A 203 -15.92 11.44 14.21
N ASP A 204 -15.34 10.32 14.62
CA ASP A 204 -14.00 9.90 14.20
C ASP A 204 -13.93 9.59 12.70
N ILE A 205 -14.91 8.84 12.19
CA ILE A 205 -15.07 8.59 10.76
C ILE A 205 -15.14 9.91 9.98
N ALA A 206 -15.96 10.87 10.43
CA ALA A 206 -16.12 12.16 9.76
C ALA A 206 -14.84 12.99 9.78
N ASN A 207 -14.08 12.94 10.88
CA ASN A 207 -12.82 13.66 11.02
C ASN A 207 -11.73 13.06 10.11
N TYR A 208 -11.52 11.74 10.16
CA TYR A 208 -10.43 11.09 9.43
C TYR A 208 -10.71 10.92 7.93
N LYS A 209 -11.97 10.93 7.49
CA LYS A 209 -12.31 10.93 6.05
C LYS A 209 -11.70 12.09 5.28
N LYS A 210 -11.39 13.20 5.97
CA LYS A 210 -10.75 14.40 5.38
C LYS A 210 -9.22 14.38 5.50
N HIS A 211 -8.64 13.39 6.16
CA HIS A 211 -7.21 13.36 6.46
C HIS A 211 -6.40 12.89 5.23
N PRO A 212 -5.41 13.67 4.75
CA PRO A 212 -4.72 13.40 3.48
C PRO A 212 -3.95 12.08 3.46
N ASN A 213 -3.51 11.61 4.63
CA ASN A 213 -2.76 10.35 4.79
C ASN A 213 -3.60 9.23 5.41
N CYS A 214 -4.94 9.32 5.38
CA CYS A 214 -5.82 8.27 5.88
C CYS A 214 -6.62 7.65 4.73
N LYS A 215 -6.20 6.46 4.28
CA LYS A 215 -6.97 5.64 3.33
C LYS A 215 -7.82 4.61 4.05
N VAL A 216 -7.39 4.17 5.23
CA VAL A 216 -8.12 3.25 6.08
C VAL A 216 -8.20 3.81 7.49
N LEU A 217 -9.41 3.89 8.03
CA LEU A 217 -9.65 4.07 9.45
C LEU A 217 -10.02 2.71 10.06
N TYR A 218 -9.21 2.24 11.00
CA TYR A 218 -9.43 1.01 11.73
C TYR A 218 -9.80 1.33 13.18
N CYS A 219 -11.07 1.19 13.54
CA CYS A 219 -11.56 1.41 14.89
C CYS A 219 -11.50 0.10 15.69
N PHE A 220 -10.55 -0.02 16.61
CA PHE A 220 -10.44 -1.15 17.52
C PHE A 220 -11.13 -0.84 18.85
N VAL A 221 -12.21 -1.55 19.15
CA VAL A 221 -12.98 -1.41 20.39
C VAL A 221 -12.74 -2.63 21.27
N TYR A 222 -12.15 -2.41 22.44
CA TYR A 222 -11.96 -3.44 23.46
C TYR A 222 -13.12 -3.41 24.47
N ASP A 223 -13.94 -4.46 24.47
CA ASP A 223 -15.10 -4.64 25.35
C ASP A 223 -14.97 -5.89 26.23
N PRO A 224 -13.98 -5.96 27.14
CA PRO A 224 -13.73 -7.17 27.91
C PRO A 224 -14.84 -7.51 28.91
N GLU A 225 -15.67 -6.54 29.31
CA GLU A 225 -16.80 -6.75 30.23
C GLU A 225 -18.17 -6.93 29.53
N GLY A 226 -18.24 -6.84 28.20
CA GLY A 226 -19.47 -7.09 27.45
C GLY A 226 -20.54 -6.01 27.61
N TYR A 227 -20.15 -4.73 27.67
CA TYR A 227 -21.07 -3.60 27.70
C TYR A 227 -21.88 -3.44 26.40
N ILE A 228 -21.43 -4.06 25.30
CA ILE A 228 -22.08 -4.01 24.00
C ILE A 228 -22.78 -5.35 23.74
N ALA A 229 -24.12 -5.36 23.85
CA ALA A 229 -24.92 -6.57 23.69
C ALA A 229 -24.92 -7.13 22.25
N ASN A 230 -24.89 -6.27 21.23
CA ASN A 230 -24.83 -6.68 19.82
C ASN A 230 -23.66 -6.00 19.09
N PRO A 231 -22.41 -6.48 19.28
CA PRO A 231 -21.24 -5.89 18.63
C PRO A 231 -21.33 -5.95 17.10
N LYS A 232 -21.82 -7.06 16.54
CA LYS A 232 -21.97 -7.25 15.09
C LYS A 232 -22.88 -6.20 14.44
N GLY A 233 -23.92 -5.75 15.16
CA GLY A 233 -24.80 -4.67 14.68
C GLY A 233 -24.00 -3.39 14.43
N ILE A 234 -23.26 -2.92 15.44
CA ILE A 234 -22.44 -1.71 15.33
C ILE A 234 -21.35 -1.86 14.27
N GLU A 235 -20.69 -3.02 14.21
CA GLU A 235 -19.69 -3.30 13.18
C GLU A 235 -20.31 -3.16 11.78
N ASN A 236 -21.46 -3.77 11.53
CA ASN A 236 -22.12 -3.72 10.21
C ASN A 236 -22.63 -2.32 9.85
N ASP A 237 -23.12 -1.57 10.82
CA ASP A 237 -23.69 -0.23 10.60
C ASP A 237 -22.60 0.80 10.26
N LEU A 238 -21.39 0.64 10.79
CA LEU A 238 -20.29 1.60 10.65
C LEU A 238 -19.20 1.18 9.65
N ASN A 239 -19.06 -0.11 9.36
CA ASN A 239 -18.12 -0.59 8.35
C ASN A 239 -18.50 -0.07 6.96
N SER A 240 -17.53 0.44 6.22
CA SER A 240 -17.75 0.94 4.87
C SER A 240 -16.51 0.76 3.99
N ASN A 241 -16.73 0.67 2.69
CA ASN A 241 -15.66 0.52 1.71
C ASN A 241 -15.94 1.46 0.52
N GLU A 242 -15.56 2.73 0.67
CA GLU A 242 -15.66 3.75 -0.38
C GLU A 242 -14.35 3.80 -1.20
N ASP A 243 -14.39 4.32 -2.42
CA ASP A 243 -13.26 4.30 -3.38
C ASP A 243 -11.93 4.86 -2.85
N LYS A 244 -11.97 5.79 -1.88
CA LYS A 244 -10.77 6.47 -1.35
C LYS A 244 -10.61 6.33 0.16
N PHE A 245 -11.59 5.74 0.84
CA PHE A 245 -11.62 5.68 2.31
C PHE A 245 -12.38 4.45 2.77
N LYS A 246 -11.72 3.60 3.54
CA LYS A 246 -12.28 2.37 4.10
C LYS A 246 -12.39 2.49 5.62
N VAL A 247 -13.55 2.13 6.17
CA VAL A 247 -13.77 2.06 7.61
C VAL A 247 -13.86 0.60 8.03
N ILE A 248 -13.07 0.23 9.03
CA ILE A 248 -13.10 -1.10 9.65
C ILE A 248 -13.30 -0.92 11.16
N VAL A 249 -14.46 -1.29 11.67
CA VAL A 249 -14.78 -1.35 13.10
C VAL A 249 -14.70 -2.81 13.55
N LYS A 250 -13.95 -3.05 14.63
CA LYS A 250 -13.82 -4.36 15.27
C LYS A 250 -14.02 -4.24 16.77
N ILE A 251 -14.98 -4.98 17.30
CA ILE A 251 -15.30 -5.03 18.71
C ILE A 251 -14.90 -6.41 19.26
N ILE A 252 -13.99 -6.43 20.23
CA ILE A 252 -13.33 -7.63 20.75
C ILE A 252 -13.33 -7.61 22.29
N PRO A 253 -13.51 -8.74 22.99
CA PRO A 253 -13.76 -10.09 22.46
C PRO A 253 -15.18 -10.26 21.93
N LYS A 254 -15.37 -11.31 21.13
CA LYS A 254 -16.67 -11.75 20.63
C LYS A 254 -17.23 -12.85 21.53
N GLY A 255 -18.54 -12.83 21.78
CA GLY A 255 -19.24 -13.92 22.47
C GLY A 255 -19.24 -13.81 23.99
N HIS A 256 -19.81 -12.71 24.49
CA HIS A 256 -20.27 -12.60 25.89
C HIS A 256 -21.65 -13.22 26.06
#